data_AF-A0A2M7WE48-F1
#
_entry.id   AF-A0A2M7WE48-F1
#
_cell.length_a   1.000
_cell.length_b   1.000
_cell.length_c   1.000
_cell.angle_alpha   90.00
_cell.angle_beta   90.00
_cell.angle_gamma   90.00
#
_symmetry.space_group_name_H-M   'P 1'
#
loop_
_entity.id
_entity.type
_entity.pdbx_description
1 polymer ?
#
loop_
_entity_poly.entity_id
_entity_poly.type
_entity_poly.pdbx_seq_one_letter_code
_entity_poly.pdbx_strand_id
1 'polypeptide(L)'
;DFLPKLAKTPGLFGGRPKTEYLLSLEVAKELALIENNAAGRAIRRALIAYERDTPALLRRQQAQIAQLRLALVGTDRVLHDLVRYHQMGLARGEIAKLLGISGDAVARRLRKADALGLLHYRPNPRLAAAGRKGALSARALAALGV
;
A
#
# COMPACT_ATOMS: atom_id res chain seq x y z
N ASP A 1 43.65 -1.17 -16.55
CA ASP A 1 42.60 -0.43 -17.30
C ASP A 1 41.24 -0.54 -16.65
N PHE A 2 40.82 0.49 -15.91
CA PHE A 2 39.42 0.71 -15.57
C PHE A 2 39.04 2.09 -16.09
N LEU A 3 38.26 2.11 -17.17
CA LEU A 3 37.79 3.30 -17.86
C LEU A 3 36.89 4.14 -16.94
N PRO A 4 37.04 5.47 -16.87
CA PRO A 4 36.13 6.31 -16.11
C PRO A 4 34.85 6.51 -16.93
N LYS A 5 33.71 5.99 -16.45
CA LYS A 5 32.41 6.39 -17.01
C LYS A 5 32.06 7.79 -16.54
N LEU A 6 32.62 8.77 -17.26
CA LEU A 6 32.24 10.17 -17.25
C LEU A 6 30.93 10.32 -18.04
N ALA A 7 29.80 9.97 -17.43
CA ALA A 7 28.47 10.35 -17.92
C ALA A 7 27.87 11.31 -16.89
N LYS A 8 28.14 12.61 -17.07
CA LYS A 8 27.51 13.68 -16.30
C LYS A 8 26.16 14.00 -16.93
N THR A 9 25.08 13.98 -16.15
CA THR A 9 23.83 14.67 -16.51
C THR A 9 23.89 16.08 -15.92
N PRO A 10 23.91 17.16 -16.71
CA PRO A 10 23.85 18.51 -16.19
C PRO A 10 22.38 18.87 -15.96
N GLY A 11 21.97 19.09 -14.71
CA GLY A 11 20.59 19.51 -14.41
C GLY A 11 20.33 19.74 -12.92
N LEU A 12 19.41 20.68 -12.65
CA LEU A 12 19.07 21.28 -11.35
C LEU A 12 18.69 20.27 -10.22
N PHE A 13 18.43 19.00 -10.54
CA PHE A 13 18.06 17.94 -9.59
C PHE A 13 18.88 16.65 -9.74
N GLY A 14 20.05 16.69 -10.39
CA GLY A 14 20.88 15.50 -10.64
C GLY A 14 22.35 15.75 -10.34
N GLY A 15 22.76 15.57 -9.09
CA GLY A 15 24.18 15.62 -8.68
C GLY A 15 24.64 14.28 -8.11
N ARG A 16 25.87 13.88 -8.44
CA ARG A 16 26.60 12.85 -7.67
C ARG A 16 26.72 13.39 -6.22
N PRO A 17 26.39 12.60 -5.19
CA PRO A 17 26.60 13.04 -3.81
C PRO A 17 28.06 13.48 -3.65
N LYS A 18 28.27 14.71 -3.16
CA LYS A 18 29.62 15.31 -3.04
C LYS A 18 30.48 14.56 -2.02
N THR A 19 29.86 13.82 -1.11
CA THR A 19 30.52 13.06 -0.06
C THR A 19 30.37 11.57 -0.35
N GLU A 20 31.50 10.91 -0.63
CA GLU A 20 31.57 9.45 -0.67
C GLU A 20 31.87 8.95 0.74
N TYR A 21 30.92 8.23 1.33
CA TYR A 21 31.12 7.58 2.61
C TYR A 21 31.80 6.23 2.37
N LEU A 22 32.80 5.90 3.21
CA LEU A 22 33.46 4.60 3.18
C LEU A 22 32.55 3.46 3.66
N LEU A 23 31.49 3.80 4.39
CA LEU A 23 30.56 2.85 5.02
C LEU A 23 29.12 3.15 4.60
N SER A 24 28.29 2.09 4.58
CA SER A 24 26.86 2.23 4.35
C SER A 24 26.18 2.88 5.55
N LEU A 25 25.01 3.48 5.32
CA LEU A 25 24.23 4.13 6.38
C LEU A 25 23.84 3.14 7.49
N GLU A 26 23.49 1.90 7.14
CA GLU A 26 23.13 0.88 8.14
C GLU A 26 24.34 0.52 9.02
N VAL A 27 25.52 0.32 8.43
CA VAL A 27 26.76 0.05 9.20
C VAL A 27 27.12 1.23 10.09
N ALA A 28 26.94 2.46 9.62
CA ALA A 28 27.17 3.66 10.43
C ALA A 28 26.22 3.74 11.65
N LYS A 29 24.95 3.32 11.49
CA LYS A 29 23.99 3.23 12.60
C LYS A 29 24.41 2.17 13.62
N GLU A 30 24.87 1.00 13.16
CA GLU A 30 25.37 -0.06 14.03
C GLU A 30 26.56 0.41 14.85
N LEU A 31 27.55 1.03 14.21
CA LEU A 31 28.71 1.61 14.89
C LEU A 31 28.28 2.66 15.94
N ALA A 32 27.36 3.56 15.58
CA ALA A 32 26.84 4.56 16.52
C ALA A 32 26.15 3.93 17.74
N LEU A 33 25.52 2.77 17.60
CA LEU A 33 24.89 2.04 18.70
C LEU A 33 25.91 1.27 19.56
N ILE A 34 27.01 0.81 18.99
CA ILE A 34 28.07 0.06 19.70
C ILE A 34 28.99 1.01 20.46
N GLU A 35 29.40 2.10 19.83
CA GLU A 35 30.38 3.03 20.38
C GLU A 35 29.94 3.65 21.71
N ASN A 36 30.87 3.79 22.65
CA ASN A 36 30.62 4.43 23.95
C ASN A 36 30.95 5.93 23.95
N ASN A 37 30.45 6.66 22.95
CA ASN A 37 30.59 8.12 22.88
C ASN A 37 29.26 8.82 23.23
N ALA A 38 29.29 10.15 23.34
CA ALA A 38 28.11 10.94 23.71
C ALA A 38 26.96 10.79 22.71
N ALA A 39 27.26 10.77 21.40
CA ALA A 39 26.28 10.64 20.33
C ALA A 39 25.59 9.27 20.36
N GLY A 40 26.35 8.18 20.48
CA GLY A 40 25.84 6.82 20.57
C GLY A 40 25.01 6.57 21.83
N ARG A 41 25.40 7.18 22.96
CA ARG A 41 24.55 7.19 24.17
C ARG A 41 23.22 7.92 23.94
N ALA A 42 23.22 9.06 23.26
CA ALA A 42 22.00 9.79 22.95
C ALA A 42 21.08 8.98 22.01
N ILE A 43 21.64 8.37 20.96
CA ILE A 43 20.90 7.51 20.03
C ILE A 43 20.28 6.31 20.76
N ARG A 44 21.04 5.60 21.60
CA ARG A 44 20.50 4.47 22.40
C ARG A 44 19.36 4.91 23.31
N ARG A 45 19.49 6.06 23.99
CA ARG A 45 18.41 6.61 24.84
C ARG A 45 17.15 6.91 24.03
N ALA A 46 17.31 7.52 22.84
CA ALA A 46 16.19 7.79 21.95
C ALA A 46 15.53 6.50 21.44
N LEU A 47 16.33 5.49 21.09
CA LEU A 47 15.82 4.18 20.66
C LEU A 47 15.04 3.48 21.79
N ILE A 48 15.58 3.45 23.00
CA ILE A 48 14.90 2.87 24.17
C ILE A 48 13.57 3.57 24.44
N ALA A 49 13.54 4.91 24.36
CA ALA A 49 12.30 5.68 24.52
C ALA A 49 11.28 5.33 23.42
N TYR A 50 11.73 5.28 22.16
CA TYR A 50 10.89 4.87 21.03
C TYR A 50 10.35 3.44 21.21
N GLU A 51 11.19 2.48 21.57
CA GLU A 51 10.80 1.08 21.81
C GLU A 51 9.80 0.93 22.95
N ARG A 52 9.84 1.81 23.95
CA ARG A 52 8.89 1.82 25.06
C ARG A 52 7.49 2.24 24.62
N ASP A 53 7.40 3.28 23.79
CA ASP A 53 6.12 3.93 23.48
C ASP A 53 5.47 3.38 22.20
N THR A 54 6.28 2.94 21.24
CA THR A 54 5.83 2.48 19.92
C THR A 54 4.86 1.29 19.99
N PRO A 55 5.09 0.24 20.79
CA PRO A 55 4.17 -0.90 20.84
C PRO A 55 2.78 -0.50 21.29
N ALA A 56 2.66 0.39 22.28
CA ALA A 56 1.37 0.87 22.77
C ALA A 56 0.66 1.72 21.72
N LEU A 57 1.39 2.63 21.06
CA LEU A 57 0.86 3.47 19.99
C LEU A 57 0.38 2.64 18.79
N LEU A 58 1.18 1.66 18.34
CA LEU A 58 0.80 0.76 17.25
C LEU A 58 -0.43 -0.07 17.59
N ARG A 59 -0.51 -0.63 18.81
CA ARG A 59 -1.70 -1.36 19.27
C ARG A 59 -2.94 -0.47 19.28
N ARG A 60 -2.82 0.76 19.80
CA ARG A 60 -3.93 1.74 19.82
C ARG A 60 -4.36 2.09 18.40
N GLN A 61 -3.42 2.31 17.49
CA GLN A 61 -3.71 2.61 16.09
C GLN A 61 -4.42 1.43 15.41
N GLN A 62 -3.96 0.21 15.64
CA GLN A 62 -4.60 -1.00 15.12
C GLN A 62 -6.02 -1.18 15.67
N ALA A 63 -6.22 -0.96 16.97
CA ALA A 63 -7.54 -1.00 17.59
C ALA A 63 -8.48 0.06 17.01
N GLN A 64 -7.99 1.28 16.80
CA GLN A 64 -8.76 2.36 16.19
C GLN A 64 -9.13 2.04 14.73
N ILE A 65 -8.21 1.49 13.94
CA ILE A 65 -8.49 1.04 12.57
C ILE A 65 -9.54 -0.07 12.58
N ALA A 66 -9.46 -1.03 13.51
CA ALA A 66 -10.46 -2.09 13.63
C ALA A 66 -11.85 -1.55 13.97
N GLN A 67 -11.94 -0.60 14.91
CA GLN A 67 -13.20 0.07 15.27
C GLN A 67 -13.79 0.84 14.08
N LEU A 68 -12.98 1.61 13.36
CA LEU A 68 -13.42 2.36 12.18
C LEU A 68 -13.93 1.44 11.07
N ARG A 69 -13.27 0.29 10.87
CA ARG A 69 -13.71 -0.74 9.91
C ARG A 69 -15.08 -1.31 10.29
N LEU A 70 -15.30 -1.64 11.56
CA LEU A 70 -16.59 -2.13 12.06
C LEU A 70 -17.69 -1.08 11.88
N ALA A 71 -17.42 0.18 12.24
CA ALA A 71 -18.37 1.27 12.05
C ALA A 71 -18.74 1.46 10.58
N LEU A 72 -17.74 1.47 9.68
CA LEU A 72 -17.98 1.62 8.24
C LEU A 72 -18.89 0.52 7.70
N VAL A 73 -18.59 -0.74 8.05
CA VAL A 73 -19.40 -1.89 7.66
C VAL A 73 -20.81 -1.79 8.26
N GLY A 74 -20.95 -1.36 9.51
CA GLY A 74 -22.26 -1.18 10.15
C GLY A 74 -23.12 -0.06 9.53
N THR A 75 -22.50 1.00 9.01
CA THR A 75 -23.23 2.14 8.41
C THR A 75 -23.75 1.87 6.99
N ASP A 76 -23.04 1.06 6.19
CA ASP A 76 -23.43 0.74 4.82
C ASP A 76 -23.91 -0.71 4.75
N ARG A 77 -25.23 -0.89 4.80
CA ARG A 77 -25.89 -2.20 4.72
C ARG A 77 -25.47 -2.99 3.47
N VAL A 78 -25.30 -2.31 2.33
CA VAL A 78 -24.91 -2.96 1.07
C VAL A 78 -23.47 -3.46 1.13
N LEU A 79 -22.57 -2.66 1.74
CA LEU A 79 -21.19 -3.08 1.95
C LEU A 79 -21.10 -4.27 2.92
N HIS A 80 -21.86 -4.26 4.01
CA HIS A 80 -21.95 -5.36 4.95
C HIS A 80 -22.39 -6.66 4.28
N ASP A 81 -23.49 -6.63 3.53
CA ASP A 81 -24.02 -7.82 2.86
C ASP A 81 -23.05 -8.31 1.77
N LEU A 82 -22.39 -7.40 1.06
CA LEU A 82 -21.35 -7.73 0.08
C LEU A 82 -20.14 -8.44 0.71
N VAL A 83 -19.63 -7.94 1.84
CA VAL A 83 -18.50 -8.56 2.56
C VAL A 83 -18.92 -9.96 3.05
N ARG A 84 -20.11 -10.07 3.65
CA ARG A 84 -20.66 -11.34 4.14
C ARG A 84 -20.78 -12.37 3.02
N TYR A 85 -21.41 -12.03 1.90
CA TYR A 85 -21.59 -12.97 0.80
C TYR A 85 -20.26 -13.38 0.15
N HIS A 86 -19.29 -12.46 0.05
CA HIS A 86 -17.94 -12.80 -0.43
C HIS A 86 -17.22 -13.76 0.51
N GLN A 87 -17.30 -13.57 1.83
CA GLN A 87 -16.73 -14.48 2.82
C GLN A 87 -17.40 -15.86 2.84
N MET A 88 -18.69 -15.92 2.51
CA MET A 88 -19.43 -17.18 2.29
C MET A 88 -19.04 -17.90 0.99
N GLY A 89 -18.16 -17.30 0.17
CA GLY A 89 -17.66 -17.92 -1.06
C GLY A 89 -18.61 -17.81 -2.26
N LEU A 90 -19.64 -16.96 -2.20
CA LEU A 90 -20.56 -16.77 -3.32
C LEU A 90 -19.83 -16.18 -4.53
N ALA A 91 -20.23 -16.62 -5.71
CA ALA A 91 -19.73 -16.07 -6.95
C ALA A 91 -20.24 -14.64 -7.15
N ARG A 92 -19.43 -13.80 -7.80
CA ARG A 92 -19.78 -12.38 -8.07
C ARG A 92 -21.15 -12.20 -8.73
N GLY A 93 -21.54 -13.12 -9.60
CA GLY A 93 -22.86 -13.09 -10.26
C GLY A 93 -24.02 -13.36 -9.31
N GLU A 94 -23.83 -14.20 -8.30
CA GLU A 94 -24.82 -14.49 -7.27
C GLU A 94 -24.95 -13.30 -6.32
N ILE A 95 -23.81 -12.73 -5.88
CA ILE A 95 -23.77 -11.50 -5.08
C ILE A 95 -24.49 -10.36 -5.80
N ALA A 96 -24.27 -10.21 -7.12
CA ALA A 96 -24.93 -9.21 -7.94
C ALA A 96 -26.46 -9.36 -7.93
N LYS A 97 -26.97 -10.59 -8.06
CA LYS A 97 -28.40 -10.90 -8.01
C LYS A 97 -28.99 -10.60 -6.63
N LEU A 98 -28.33 -11.02 -5.56
CA LEU A 98 -28.80 -10.83 -4.18
C LEU A 98 -28.84 -9.35 -3.78
N LEU A 99 -27.86 -8.56 -4.21
CA LEU A 99 -27.76 -7.13 -3.90
C LEU A 99 -28.51 -6.23 -4.89
N GLY A 100 -29.09 -6.78 -5.97
CA GLY A 100 -29.79 -6.00 -6.99
C GLY A 100 -28.88 -5.01 -7.75
N ILE A 101 -27.60 -5.32 -7.91
CA ILE A 101 -26.60 -4.43 -8.57
C ILE A 101 -25.85 -5.17 -9.67
N SER A 102 -25.25 -4.43 -10.61
CA SER A 102 -24.49 -5.05 -11.69
C SER A 102 -23.24 -5.78 -11.18
N GLY A 103 -22.82 -6.84 -11.89
CA GLY A 103 -21.60 -7.58 -11.57
C GLY A 103 -20.34 -6.71 -11.56
N ASP A 104 -20.29 -5.68 -12.41
CA ASP A 104 -19.19 -4.71 -12.42
C ASP A 104 -19.22 -3.79 -11.20
N ALA A 105 -20.41 -3.39 -10.74
CA ALA A 105 -20.57 -2.64 -9.51
C ALA A 105 -20.11 -3.46 -8.30
N VAL A 106 -20.39 -4.77 -8.26
CA VAL A 106 -19.84 -5.70 -7.25
C VAL A 106 -18.32 -5.74 -7.34
N ALA A 107 -17.74 -5.93 -8.54
CA ALA A 107 -16.28 -5.98 -8.72
C ALA A 107 -15.58 -4.68 -8.29
N ARG A 108 -16.18 -3.51 -8.56
CA ARG A 108 -15.65 -2.23 -8.09
C ARG A 108 -15.68 -2.13 -6.57
N ARG A 109 -16.80 -2.51 -5.94
CA ARG A 109 -16.95 -2.47 -4.48
C ARG A 109 -16.03 -3.47 -3.78
N LEU A 110 -15.89 -4.69 -4.29
CA LEU A 110 -14.94 -5.69 -3.76
C LEU A 110 -13.49 -5.19 -3.81
N ARG A 111 -13.06 -4.58 -4.92
CA ARG A 111 -11.72 -3.96 -5.01
C ARG A 111 -11.52 -2.83 -4.00
N LYS A 112 -12.55 -2.00 -3.80
CA LYS A 112 -12.50 -0.93 -2.81
C LYS A 112 -12.44 -1.49 -1.38
N ALA A 113 -13.22 -2.53 -1.07
CA ALA A 113 -13.20 -3.20 0.22
C ALA A 113 -11.85 -3.89 0.50
N ASP A 114 -11.26 -4.51 -0.51
CA ASP A 114 -9.91 -5.09 -0.47
C ASP A 114 -8.84 -4.03 -0.20
N ALA A 115 -8.90 -2.89 -0.90
CA ALA A 115 -8.00 -1.76 -0.68
C ALA A 115 -8.11 -1.15 0.74
N LEU A 116 -9.28 -1.25 1.37
CA LEU A 116 -9.51 -0.84 2.76
C LEU A 116 -9.11 -1.92 3.79
N GLY A 117 -8.72 -3.11 3.32
CA GLY A 117 -8.38 -4.27 4.14
C GLY A 117 -9.59 -4.87 4.87
N LEU A 118 -10.79 -4.77 4.29
CA LEU A 118 -12.02 -5.38 4.83
C LEU A 118 -12.18 -6.84 4.42
N LEU A 119 -11.54 -7.25 3.32
CA LEU A 119 -11.57 -8.61 2.78
C LEU A 119 -10.35 -8.82 1.87
N HIS A 120 -10.17 -10.05 1.40
CA HIS A 120 -9.21 -10.38 0.35
C HIS A 120 -9.95 -10.72 -0.95
N TYR A 121 -9.81 -9.89 -1.98
CA TYR A 121 -10.43 -10.10 -3.29
C TYR A 121 -9.38 -10.35 -4.37
N ARG A 122 -9.43 -11.54 -5.00
CA ARG A 122 -8.61 -11.87 -6.17
C ARG A 122 -9.46 -11.95 -7.44
N PRO A 123 -9.39 -10.96 -8.34
CA PRO A 123 -10.11 -11.03 -9.61
C PRO A 123 -9.52 -12.10 -10.53
N ASN A 124 -10.37 -12.76 -11.32
CA ASN A 124 -9.93 -13.76 -12.30
C ASN A 124 -9.00 -13.11 -13.36
N PRO A 125 -7.78 -13.65 -13.56
CA PRO A 125 -6.76 -13.02 -14.42
C PRO A 125 -7.18 -12.92 -15.89
N ARG A 126 -7.93 -13.90 -16.42
CA ARG A 126 -8.38 -13.90 -17.83
C ARG A 126 -9.37 -12.76 -18.08
N LEU A 127 -10.37 -12.63 -17.21
CA LEU A 127 -11.38 -11.57 -17.29
C LEU A 127 -10.77 -10.18 -17.05
N ALA A 128 -9.79 -10.08 -16.14
CA ALA A 128 -9.07 -8.84 -15.89
C ALA A 128 -8.23 -8.38 -17.10
N ALA A 129 -7.60 -9.31 -17.83
CA ALA A 129 -6.87 -9.00 -19.05
C ALA A 129 -7.79 -8.50 -20.18
N ALA A 130 -8.93 -9.16 -20.38
CA ALA A 130 -9.92 -8.74 -21.37
C ALA A 130 -10.50 -7.34 -21.07
N GLY A 131 -10.85 -7.07 -19.81
CA GLY A 131 -11.35 -5.76 -19.39
C GLY A 131 -10.35 -4.63 -19.59
N ARG A 132 -9.04 -4.88 -19.40
CA ARG A 132 -7.98 -3.88 -19.67
C ARG A 132 -7.91 -3.52 -21.15
N LYS A 133 -8.02 -4.50 -22.05
CA LYS A 133 -8.06 -4.26 -23.49
C LYS A 133 -9.26 -3.38 -23.88
N GLY A 134 -10.44 -3.70 -23.35
CA GLY A 134 -11.66 -2.91 -23.57
C GLY A 134 -11.60 -1.48 -23.00
N ALA A 135 -11.00 -1.30 -21.81
CA ALA A 135 -10.84 0.03 -21.21
C ALA A 135 -9.84 0.90 -21.97
N LEU A 136 -8.79 0.29 -22.53
CA LEU A 136 -7.81 0.99 -23.37
C LEU A 136 -8.44 1.42 -24.71
N SER A 137 -9.23 0.56 -25.34
CA SER A 137 -9.94 0.94 -26.57
C SER A 137 -10.99 2.01 -26.32
N ALA A 138 -11.78 1.91 -25.24
CA ALA A 138 -12.76 2.95 -24.88
C ALA A 138 -12.09 4.30 -24.57
N ARG A 139 -10.93 4.30 -23.90
CA ARG A 139 -10.14 5.52 -23.66
C ARG A 139 -9.54 6.08 -24.94
N ALA A 140 -9.07 5.22 -25.85
CA ALA A 140 -8.53 5.65 -27.13
C ALA A 140 -9.62 6.29 -28.01
N LEU A 141 -10.82 5.71 -28.05
CA LEU A 141 -11.98 6.28 -28.74
C LEU A 141 -12.38 7.63 -28.13
N ALA A 142 -12.52 7.70 -26.80
CA ALA A 142 -12.84 8.95 -26.11
C ALA A 142 -11.78 10.06 -26.32
N ALA A 143 -10.50 9.69 -26.44
CA ALA A 143 -9.42 10.65 -26.74
C ALA A 143 -9.43 11.12 -28.21
N LEU A 144 -10.02 10.33 -29.11
CA LEU A 144 -10.21 10.67 -30.52
C LEU A 144 -11.53 11.45 -30.77
N GLY A 145 -12.34 11.68 -29.73
CA GLY A 145 -13.58 12.46 -29.83
C GLY A 145 -14.73 11.76 -30.56
N VAL A 146 -14.67 10.43 -30.69
CA VAL A 146 -15.75 9.56 -31.22
C VAL A 146 -16.26 8.66 -30.11
#